data_AF-A0A7C3VE35-F1
#
_entry.id   AF-A0A7C3VE35-F1
#
_cell.length_a   1.000
_cell.length_b   1.000
_cell.length_c   1.000
_cell.angle_alpha   90.00
_cell.angle_beta   90.00
_cell.angle_gamma   90.00
#
_symmetry.space_group_name_H-M   'P 1'
#
loop_
_entity.id
_entity.type
_entity.pdbx_description
1 polymer ?
#
loop_
_entity_poly.entity_id
_entity_poly.type
_entity_poly.pdbx_seq_one_letter_code
_entity_poly.pdbx_strand_id
1 'polypeptide(L)'
;MTDEEFAGTFIGILTAAAGIAVSVGWEHNIEILKSGLHGAVTMKYSTAISFILAGFLLVFLLTRNSSELSKSLLAVPAILLLALQGFVFIGMLTGTALPEWLAMGNGDSQVHTPVPGLPSALTSAGFLLVGLVGVLGLSNSDLRFPARMVSVTLTLLGLVALIGHLLHIPWLFYASDINTGMAFHTAFLFVLVGAAIGTCDSSRASSELR
;
A
#
# COMPACT_ATOMS: atom_id res chain seq x y z
N MET A 1 13.34 -0.48 21.50
CA MET A 1 12.03 -0.41 20.85
C MET A 1 11.16 0.47 21.70
N THR A 2 10.74 1.62 21.19
CA THR A 2 9.74 2.49 21.83
C THR A 2 8.33 1.93 21.62
N ASP A 3 7.34 2.39 22.38
CA ASP A 3 5.94 1.94 22.22
C ASP A 3 5.40 2.25 20.80
N GLU A 4 5.85 3.37 20.21
CA GLU A 4 5.48 3.78 18.86
C GLU A 4 6.13 2.88 17.79
N GLU A 5 7.39 2.47 17.99
CA GLU A 5 8.06 1.51 17.10
C GLU A 5 7.37 0.14 17.15
N PHE A 6 6.91 -0.28 18.33
CA PHE A 6 6.15 -1.51 18.49
C PHE A 6 4.81 -1.43 17.74
N ALA A 7 4.05 -0.37 17.96
CA ALA A 7 2.76 -0.16 17.31
C ALA A 7 2.89 -0.09 15.77
N GLY A 8 3.87 0.66 15.26
CA GLY A 8 4.12 0.76 13.83
C GLY A 8 4.61 -0.55 13.21
N THR A 9 5.45 -1.31 13.93
CA THR A 9 5.88 -2.65 13.49
C THR A 9 4.70 -3.62 13.44
N PHE A 10 3.82 -3.59 14.44
CA PHE A 10 2.60 -4.40 14.45
C PHE A 10 1.69 -4.06 13.27
N ILE A 11 1.53 -2.78 12.95
CA ILE A 11 0.82 -2.33 11.75
C ILE A 11 1.47 -2.87 10.47
N GLY A 12 2.80 -2.86 10.37
CA GLY A 12 3.53 -3.44 9.24
C GLY A 12 3.26 -4.93 9.06
N ILE A 13 3.29 -5.70 10.15
CA ILE A 13 2.98 -7.14 10.15
C ILE A 13 1.52 -7.38 9.72
N LEU A 14 0.57 -6.63 10.29
CA LEU A 14 -0.85 -6.73 9.91
C LEU A 14 -1.06 -6.40 8.42
N THR A 15 -0.37 -5.39 7.91
CA THR A 15 -0.46 -4.97 6.51
C THR A 15 0.07 -6.07 5.59
N ALA A 16 1.21 -6.69 5.94
CA ALA A 16 1.76 -7.80 5.18
C ALA A 16 0.84 -9.03 5.22
N ALA A 17 0.31 -9.36 6.40
CA ALA A 17 -0.62 -10.48 6.58
C ALA A 17 -1.92 -10.29 5.77
N ALA A 18 -2.47 -9.08 5.74
CA ALA A 18 -3.64 -8.75 4.93
C ALA A 18 -3.35 -8.93 3.43
N GLY A 19 -2.19 -8.47 2.96
CA GLY A 19 -1.75 -8.71 1.58
C GLY A 19 -1.64 -10.19 1.24
N ILE A 20 -1.04 -11.00 2.12
CA ILE A 20 -0.96 -12.46 1.94
C ILE A 20 -2.35 -13.10 1.89
N ALA A 21 -3.26 -12.72 2.80
CA ALA A 21 -4.62 -13.25 2.83
C ALA A 21 -5.39 -12.95 1.53
N VAL A 22 -5.26 -11.72 0.99
CA VAL A 22 -5.86 -11.34 -0.29
C VAL A 22 -5.24 -12.14 -1.44
N SER A 23 -3.92 -12.31 -1.45
CA SER A 23 -3.22 -13.14 -2.45
C SER A 23 -3.73 -14.59 -2.46
N VAL A 24 -3.92 -15.19 -1.29
CA VAL A 24 -4.54 -16.53 -1.15
C VAL A 24 -6.00 -16.50 -1.63
N GLY A 25 -6.74 -15.44 -1.32
CA GLY A 25 -8.10 -15.24 -1.80
C GLY A 25 -8.22 -15.23 -3.33
N TRP A 26 -7.20 -14.72 -4.02
CA TRP A 26 -7.11 -14.81 -5.47
C TRP A 26 -6.87 -16.21 -6.00
N GLU A 27 -5.89 -16.94 -5.45
CA GLU A 27 -5.57 -18.32 -5.85
C GLU A 27 -6.76 -19.27 -5.66
N HIS A 28 -7.48 -19.14 -4.55
CA HIS A 28 -8.63 -20.00 -4.22
C HIS A 28 -9.99 -19.44 -4.65
N ASN A 29 -10.02 -18.31 -5.35
CA ASN A 29 -11.22 -17.60 -5.77
C ASN A 29 -12.24 -17.30 -4.64
N ILE A 30 -11.74 -16.91 -3.45
CA ILE A 30 -12.55 -16.58 -2.27
C ILE A 30 -12.89 -15.09 -2.29
N GLU A 31 -14.12 -14.73 -2.66
CA GLU A 31 -14.54 -13.33 -2.84
C GLU A 31 -14.38 -12.48 -1.56
N ILE A 32 -14.77 -13.00 -0.40
CA ILE A 32 -14.69 -12.25 0.87
C ILE A 32 -13.27 -11.82 1.22
N LEU A 33 -12.25 -12.60 0.82
CA LEU A 33 -10.84 -12.24 1.02
C LEU A 33 -10.37 -11.20 -0.01
N LYS A 34 -10.99 -11.16 -1.20
CA LYS A 34 -10.66 -10.19 -2.26
C LYS A 34 -11.31 -8.83 -2.03
N SER A 35 -12.53 -8.76 -1.53
CA SER A 35 -13.30 -7.51 -1.39
C SER A 35 -13.40 -7.02 0.06
N GLY A 36 -13.23 -7.90 1.05
CA GLY A 36 -13.47 -7.64 2.46
C GLY A 36 -14.95 -7.53 2.85
N LEU A 37 -15.83 -7.26 1.88
CA LEU A 37 -17.28 -7.15 2.03
C LEU A 37 -17.96 -7.78 0.80
N HIS A 38 -19.05 -8.51 1.01
CA HIS A 38 -19.79 -9.16 -0.09
C HIS A 38 -20.26 -8.11 -1.12
N GLY A 39 -20.01 -8.36 -2.42
CA GLY A 39 -20.43 -7.46 -3.49
C GLY A 39 -19.70 -6.11 -3.55
N ALA A 40 -18.67 -5.90 -2.73
CA ALA A 40 -17.85 -4.68 -2.76
C ALA A 40 -16.70 -4.80 -3.77
N VAL A 41 -16.06 -3.68 -4.07
CA VAL A 41 -14.91 -3.62 -4.97
C VAL A 41 -13.79 -4.56 -4.49
N THR A 42 -13.32 -5.42 -5.39
CA THR A 42 -12.22 -6.35 -5.12
C THR A 42 -10.87 -5.65 -5.22
N MET A 43 -9.99 -5.94 -4.28
CA MET A 43 -8.60 -5.52 -4.29
C MET A 43 -7.82 -6.32 -5.32
N LYS A 44 -7.08 -5.61 -6.18
CA LYS A 44 -6.27 -6.24 -7.22
C LYS A 44 -5.05 -6.93 -6.62
N TYR A 45 -4.56 -7.94 -7.32
CA TYR A 45 -3.42 -8.72 -6.83
C TYR A 45 -2.11 -7.94 -6.78
N SER A 46 -1.87 -7.08 -7.76
CA SER A 46 -0.75 -6.14 -7.73
C SER A 46 -0.79 -5.26 -6.47
N THR A 47 -1.98 -4.86 -6.02
CA THR A 47 -2.20 -4.16 -4.75
C THR A 47 -1.85 -5.05 -3.55
N ALA A 48 -2.22 -6.34 -3.58
CA ALA A 48 -1.90 -7.30 -2.51
C ALA A 48 -0.40 -7.46 -2.33
N ILE A 49 0.32 -7.72 -3.42
CA ILE A 49 1.79 -7.80 -3.40
C ILE A 49 2.38 -6.48 -2.89
N SER A 50 1.83 -5.34 -3.29
CA SER A 50 2.31 -4.04 -2.79
C SER A 50 2.10 -3.82 -1.30
N PHE A 51 1.00 -4.29 -0.70
CA PHE A 51 0.85 -4.26 0.76
C PHE A 51 1.78 -5.23 1.47
N ILE A 52 2.09 -6.39 0.89
CA ILE A 52 3.12 -7.30 1.42
C ILE A 52 4.45 -6.57 1.49
N LEU A 53 4.88 -5.97 0.38
CA LEU A 53 6.13 -5.21 0.30
C LEU A 53 6.13 -3.99 1.22
N ALA A 54 5.03 -3.24 1.27
CA ALA A 54 4.89 -2.07 2.15
C ALA A 54 4.93 -2.46 3.64
N GLY A 55 4.33 -3.58 4.02
CA GLY A 55 4.38 -4.10 5.38
C GLY A 55 5.80 -4.47 5.81
N PHE A 56 6.53 -5.21 4.97
CA PHE A 56 7.95 -5.50 5.22
C PHE A 56 8.80 -4.23 5.26
N LEU A 57 8.59 -3.31 4.32
CA LEU A 57 9.27 -2.02 4.28
C LEU A 57 9.06 -1.26 5.59
N LEU A 58 7.83 -1.20 6.10
CA LEU A 58 7.48 -0.49 7.33
C LEU A 58 8.17 -1.11 8.55
N VAL A 59 8.15 -2.44 8.67
CA VAL A 59 8.86 -3.17 9.74
C VAL A 59 10.34 -2.79 9.70
N PHE A 60 11.00 -2.92 8.55
CA PHE A 60 12.44 -2.64 8.45
C PHE A 60 12.79 -1.16 8.58
N LEU A 61 11.88 -0.26 8.21
CA LEU A 61 12.07 1.18 8.35
C LEU A 61 12.04 1.60 9.83
N LEU A 62 11.15 0.99 10.62
CA LEU A 62 10.97 1.30 12.05
C LEU A 62 11.94 0.55 12.96
N THR A 63 12.39 -0.65 12.57
CA THR A 63 13.38 -1.42 13.35
C THR A 63 14.80 -1.27 12.79
N ARG A 64 15.06 -0.23 11.98
CA ARG A 64 16.34 -0.03 11.30
C ARG A 64 17.47 0.10 12.32
N ASN A 65 18.58 -0.56 12.04
CA ASN A 65 19.85 -0.36 12.74
C ASN A 65 20.95 0.04 11.74
N SER A 66 22.09 0.52 12.22
CA SER A 66 23.21 1.01 11.40
C SER A 66 23.94 -0.07 10.58
N SER A 67 23.56 -1.35 10.73
CA SER A 67 24.16 -2.47 10.00
C SER A 67 23.83 -2.46 8.50
N GLU A 68 24.76 -2.92 7.65
CA GLU A 68 24.54 -3.07 6.21
C GLU A 68 23.42 -4.05 5.85
N LEU A 69 23.22 -5.10 6.67
CA LEU A 69 22.11 -6.05 6.50
C LEU A 69 20.75 -5.34 6.64
N SER A 70 20.60 -4.46 7.64
CA SER A 70 19.36 -3.70 7.83
C SER A 70 19.06 -2.77 6.65
N LYS A 71 20.10 -2.16 6.06
CA LYS A 71 19.94 -1.34 4.84
C LYS A 71 19.48 -2.20 3.66
N SER A 72 20.06 -3.38 3.46
CA SER A 72 19.67 -4.29 2.40
C SER A 72 18.21 -4.78 2.57
N LEU A 73 17.83 -5.15 3.79
CA LEU A 73 16.47 -5.58 4.12
C LEU A 73 15.43 -4.48 3.91
N LEU A 74 15.79 -3.20 4.11
CA LEU A 74 14.93 -2.07 3.76
C LEU A 74 14.91 -1.81 2.24
N ALA A 75 16.05 -1.94 1.56
CA ALA A 75 16.20 -1.60 0.15
C ALA A 75 15.41 -2.53 -0.77
N VAL A 76 15.46 -3.83 -0.50
CA VAL A 76 14.79 -4.85 -1.33
C VAL A 76 13.28 -4.57 -1.47
N PRO A 77 12.48 -4.46 -0.40
CA PRO A 77 11.05 -4.20 -0.53
C PRO A 77 10.77 -2.81 -1.11
N ALA A 78 11.59 -1.79 -0.82
CA ALA A 78 11.41 -0.45 -1.38
C ALA A 78 11.60 -0.43 -2.91
N ILE A 79 12.68 -1.03 -3.41
CA ILE A 79 12.97 -1.10 -4.84
C ILE A 79 11.92 -1.96 -5.55
N LEU A 80 11.56 -3.13 -5.00
CA LEU A 80 10.54 -3.99 -5.58
C LEU A 80 9.17 -3.29 -5.64
N LEU A 81 8.81 -2.55 -4.59
CA LEU A 81 7.57 -1.79 -4.54
C LEU A 81 7.54 -0.70 -5.62
N LEU A 82 8.62 0.06 -5.76
CA LEU A 82 8.76 1.08 -6.81
C LEU A 82 8.74 0.47 -8.22
N ALA A 83 9.45 -0.64 -8.43
CA ALA A 83 9.49 -1.30 -9.73
C ALA A 83 8.12 -1.85 -10.13
N LEU A 84 7.45 -2.56 -9.20
CA LEU A 84 6.12 -3.11 -9.41
C LEU A 84 5.09 -2.01 -9.70
N GLN A 85 5.03 -0.99 -8.83
CA GLN A 85 4.01 0.05 -8.97
C GLN A 85 4.35 1.05 -10.07
N GLY A 86 5.63 1.24 -10.39
CA GLY A 86 6.06 1.98 -11.58
C GLY A 86 5.61 1.28 -12.85
N PHE A 87 5.81 -0.03 -12.96
CA PHE A 87 5.32 -0.84 -14.09
C PHE A 87 3.80 -0.76 -14.22
N VAL A 88 3.08 -0.92 -13.11
CA VAL A 88 1.61 -0.84 -13.08
C VAL A 88 1.12 0.56 -13.46
N PHE A 89 1.74 1.62 -12.92
CA PHE A 89 1.36 3.00 -13.20
C PHE A 89 1.64 3.41 -14.65
N ILE A 90 2.78 3.00 -15.22
CA ILE A 90 3.06 3.19 -16.65
C ILE A 90 1.98 2.48 -17.49
N GLY A 91 1.61 1.25 -17.13
CA GLY A 91 0.58 0.51 -17.83
C GLY A 91 -0.78 1.21 -17.83
N MET A 92 -1.13 1.92 -16.75
CA MET A 92 -2.33 2.77 -16.72
C MET A 92 -2.22 3.95 -17.69
N LEU A 93 -1.08 4.64 -17.72
CA LEU A 93 -0.88 5.82 -18.57
C LEU A 93 -0.87 5.49 -20.06
N THR A 94 -0.34 4.32 -20.42
CA THR A 94 -0.27 3.83 -21.81
C THR A 94 -1.51 3.06 -22.23
N GLY A 95 -2.39 2.71 -21.30
CA GLY A 95 -3.53 1.83 -21.55
C GLY A 95 -3.14 0.38 -21.82
N THR A 96 -1.91 -0.03 -21.50
CA THR A 96 -1.47 -1.42 -21.68
C THR A 96 -1.96 -2.28 -20.54
N ALA A 97 -2.65 -3.37 -20.87
CA ALA A 97 -3.07 -4.36 -19.89
C ALA A 97 -1.86 -4.98 -19.17
N LEU A 98 -2.05 -5.35 -17.89
CA LEU A 98 -1.03 -6.08 -17.15
C LEU A 98 -0.91 -7.52 -17.66
N PRO A 99 0.26 -8.15 -17.51
CA PRO A 99 0.41 -9.59 -17.72
C PRO A 99 -0.65 -10.38 -16.93
N GLU A 100 -1.15 -11.46 -17.52
CA GLU A 100 -2.26 -12.24 -16.97
C GLU A 100 -2.01 -12.73 -15.54
N TRP A 101 -0.77 -13.10 -15.21
CA TRP A 101 -0.38 -13.53 -13.86
C TRP A 101 -0.45 -12.41 -12.81
N LEU A 102 -0.31 -11.15 -13.23
CA LEU A 102 -0.35 -9.99 -12.33
C LEU A 102 -1.77 -9.38 -12.25
N ALA A 103 -2.53 -9.49 -13.33
CA ALA A 103 -3.96 -9.18 -13.36
C ALA A 103 -4.83 -10.28 -12.70
N MET A 104 -4.29 -11.51 -12.64
CA MET A 104 -4.97 -12.79 -12.39
C MET A 104 -6.28 -12.93 -13.16
N GLY A 105 -6.09 -13.05 -14.47
CA GLY A 105 -6.99 -13.63 -15.47
C GLY A 105 -8.49 -13.47 -15.24
N ASN A 106 -9.10 -12.47 -15.90
CA ASN A 106 -10.49 -12.40 -16.40
C ASN A 106 -11.65 -13.09 -15.63
N GLY A 107 -11.53 -13.39 -14.35
CA GLY A 107 -12.54 -14.13 -13.60
C GLY A 107 -13.58 -13.22 -12.96
N ASP A 108 -14.77 -13.17 -13.57
CA ASP A 108 -16.16 -12.89 -13.09
C ASP A 108 -16.45 -11.81 -12.02
N SER A 109 -15.46 -11.17 -11.42
CA SER A 109 -15.61 -10.14 -10.39
C SER A 109 -15.20 -8.77 -10.97
N GLN A 110 -15.69 -8.51 -12.19
CA GLN A 110 -15.47 -7.29 -12.98
C GLN A 110 -16.54 -6.23 -12.72
N VAL A 111 -16.98 -6.10 -11.47
CA VAL A 111 -17.94 -5.05 -11.13
C VAL A 111 -17.15 -3.73 -11.07
N HIS A 112 -17.45 -2.82 -12.00
CA HIS A 112 -16.98 -1.41 -12.01
C HIS A 112 -15.47 -1.18 -12.29
N THR A 113 -14.90 -1.78 -13.35
CA THR A 113 -13.54 -1.45 -13.82
C THR A 113 -13.45 -1.15 -15.32
N PRO A 114 -12.92 0.03 -15.75
CA PRO A 114 -12.78 0.39 -17.16
C PRO A 114 -11.72 -0.40 -17.93
N VAL A 115 -10.63 -0.77 -17.24
CA VAL A 115 -9.56 -1.64 -17.78
C VAL A 115 -9.34 -2.79 -16.81
N PRO A 116 -9.50 -4.06 -17.24
CA PRO A 116 -9.36 -5.21 -16.36
C PRO A 116 -7.98 -5.29 -15.69
N GLY A 117 -7.96 -5.59 -14.40
CA GLY A 117 -6.73 -5.91 -13.65
C GLY A 117 -5.92 -4.72 -13.11
N LEU A 118 -6.24 -3.47 -13.48
CA LEU A 118 -5.52 -2.29 -13.00
C LEU A 118 -6.11 -1.73 -11.69
N PRO A 119 -5.28 -1.44 -10.66
CA PRO A 119 -5.74 -0.74 -9.46
C PRO A 119 -6.08 0.73 -9.75
N SER A 120 -6.57 1.49 -8.76
CA SER A 120 -6.83 2.92 -9.00
C SER A 120 -5.52 3.68 -9.15
N ALA A 121 -5.52 4.73 -9.97
CA ALA A 121 -4.32 5.56 -10.18
C ALA A 121 -3.79 6.15 -8.84
N LEU A 122 -4.70 6.53 -7.95
CA LEU A 122 -4.37 7.03 -6.61
C LEU A 122 -3.74 5.93 -5.73
N THR A 123 -4.18 4.68 -5.90
CA THR A 123 -3.62 3.54 -5.18
C THR A 123 -2.17 3.29 -5.58
N SER A 124 -1.90 3.25 -6.88
CA SER A 124 -0.53 3.09 -7.39
C SER A 124 0.37 4.27 -7.01
N ALA A 125 -0.13 5.50 -7.11
CA ALA A 125 0.61 6.69 -6.66
C ALA A 125 0.94 6.64 -5.17
N GLY A 126 -0.01 6.20 -4.33
CA GLY A 126 0.20 6.01 -2.89
C GLY A 126 1.35 5.05 -2.59
N PHE A 127 1.39 3.90 -3.25
CA PHE A 127 2.50 2.94 -3.07
C PHE A 127 3.84 3.44 -3.61
N LEU A 128 3.84 4.20 -4.71
CA LEU A 128 5.06 4.85 -5.21
C LEU A 128 5.65 5.80 -4.16
N LEU A 129 4.79 6.56 -3.47
CA LEU A 129 5.22 7.42 -2.36
C LEU A 129 5.80 6.62 -1.18
N VAL A 130 5.18 5.49 -0.81
CA VAL A 130 5.71 4.58 0.23
C VAL A 130 7.10 4.06 -0.16
N GLY A 131 7.25 3.57 -1.39
CA GLY A 131 8.53 3.09 -1.90
C GLY A 131 9.61 4.19 -1.92
N LEU A 132 9.22 5.41 -2.29
CA LEU A 132 10.13 6.57 -2.31
C LEU A 132 10.62 6.92 -0.90
N VAL A 133 9.73 6.92 0.10
CA VAL A 133 10.14 7.12 1.51
C VAL A 133 11.08 6.01 1.98
N GLY A 134 10.83 4.76 1.59
CA GLY A 134 11.73 3.64 1.88
C GLY A 134 13.14 3.84 1.30
N VAL A 135 13.24 4.26 0.03
CA VAL A 135 14.53 4.56 -0.62
C VAL A 135 15.22 5.75 0.04
N LEU A 136 14.48 6.83 0.33
CA LEU A 136 15.05 7.96 1.07
C LEU A 136 15.57 7.52 2.43
N GLY A 137 14.93 6.53 3.06
CA GLY A 137 15.35 5.98 4.35
C GLY A 137 16.62 5.13 4.32
N LEU A 138 17.10 4.77 3.13
CA LEU A 138 18.44 4.22 2.95
C LEU A 138 19.53 5.28 3.12
N SER A 139 19.22 6.53 2.79
CA SER A 139 20.12 7.66 2.98
C SER A 139 20.19 8.10 4.45
N ASN A 140 21.22 8.87 4.78
CA ASN A 140 21.33 9.59 6.06
C ASN A 140 20.56 10.94 6.02
N SER A 141 19.69 11.13 5.03
CA SER A 141 18.85 12.32 4.89
C SER A 141 17.78 12.39 5.97
N ASP A 142 17.41 13.61 6.33
CA ASP A 142 16.27 13.88 7.20
C ASP A 142 14.97 13.39 6.52
N LEU A 143 14.32 12.40 7.14
CA LEU A 143 13.07 11.81 6.65
C LEU A 143 11.82 12.50 7.18
N ARG A 144 11.94 13.46 8.09
CA ARG A 144 10.79 14.03 8.81
C ARG A 144 9.78 14.64 7.86
N PHE A 145 10.25 15.48 6.94
CA PHE A 145 9.38 16.11 5.94
C PHE A 145 8.76 15.10 4.96
N PRO A 146 9.53 14.26 4.24
CA PRO A 146 8.95 13.31 3.29
C PRO A 146 8.04 12.28 3.96
N ALA A 147 8.42 11.73 5.13
CA ALA A 147 7.57 10.78 5.86
C ALA A 147 6.25 11.44 6.29
N ARG A 148 6.27 12.69 6.77
CA ARG A 148 5.06 13.42 7.13
C ARG A 148 4.15 13.67 5.93
N MET A 149 4.71 14.07 4.79
CA MET A 149 3.92 14.29 3.57
C MET A 149 3.25 13.00 3.10
N VAL A 150 3.98 11.88 3.10
CA VAL A 150 3.42 10.57 2.71
C VAL A 150 2.39 10.09 3.72
N SER A 151 2.67 10.23 5.02
CA SER A 151 1.74 9.89 6.11
C SER A 151 0.39 10.61 5.95
N VAL A 152 0.41 11.93 5.77
CA VAL A 152 -0.81 12.73 5.59
C VAL A 152 -1.53 12.32 4.29
N THR A 153 -0.79 12.14 3.19
CA THR A 153 -1.38 11.80 1.90
C THR A 153 -2.10 10.45 1.96
N LEU A 154 -1.45 9.39 2.45
CA LEU A 154 -2.06 8.06 2.53
C LEU A 154 -3.24 8.02 3.49
N THR A 155 -3.12 8.70 4.63
CA THR A 155 -4.19 8.79 5.61
C THR A 155 -5.41 9.48 5.01
N LEU A 156 -5.23 10.60 4.31
CA LEU A 156 -6.33 11.30 3.64
C LEU A 156 -6.94 10.46 2.51
N LEU A 157 -6.13 9.82 1.66
CA LEU A 157 -6.62 8.95 0.59
C LEU A 157 -7.48 7.81 1.16
N GLY A 158 -7.01 7.15 2.21
CA GLY A 158 -7.74 6.08 2.88
C GLY A 158 -9.02 6.58 3.56
N LEU A 159 -8.96 7.69 4.31
CA LEU A 159 -10.13 8.25 4.99
C LEU A 159 -11.22 8.70 4.00
N VAL A 160 -10.85 9.38 2.92
CA VAL A 160 -11.80 9.80 1.87
C VAL A 160 -12.51 8.59 1.27
N ALA A 161 -11.76 7.53 0.95
CA ALA A 161 -12.33 6.30 0.41
C ALA A 161 -13.22 5.57 1.44
N LEU A 162 -12.82 5.50 2.71
CA LEU A 162 -13.63 4.92 3.79
C LEU A 162 -14.94 5.68 3.99
N ILE A 163 -14.91 7.01 4.01
CA ILE A 163 -16.11 7.85 4.08
C ILE A 163 -17.01 7.57 2.88
N GLY A 164 -16.43 7.45 1.68
CA GLY A 164 -17.17 7.06 0.49
C GLY A 164 -17.90 5.73 0.64
N HIS A 165 -17.23 4.71 1.19
CA HIS A 165 -17.85 3.41 1.48
C HIS A 165 -18.95 3.51 2.54
N LEU A 166 -18.72 4.23 3.63
CA LEU A 166 -19.68 4.38 4.74
C LEU A 166 -20.93 5.15 4.35
N LEU A 167 -20.78 6.20 3.54
CA LEU A 167 -21.90 7.01 3.07
C LEU A 167 -22.55 6.45 1.80
N HIS A 168 -22.04 5.34 1.26
CA HIS A 168 -22.45 4.77 -0.03
C HIS A 168 -22.42 5.81 -1.16
N ILE A 169 -21.40 6.67 -1.16
CA ILE A 169 -21.21 7.73 -2.15
C ILE A 169 -20.15 7.25 -3.15
N PRO A 170 -20.54 6.76 -4.35
CA PRO A 170 -19.61 6.12 -5.26
C PRO A 170 -18.45 7.04 -5.63
N TRP A 171 -18.70 8.30 -5.96
CA TRP A 171 -17.67 9.23 -6.44
C TRP A 171 -16.47 9.45 -5.50
N LEU A 172 -16.60 9.11 -4.20
CA LEU A 172 -15.53 9.22 -3.20
C LEU A 172 -14.57 8.04 -3.17
N PHE A 173 -15.01 6.86 -3.62
CA PHE A 173 -14.18 5.65 -3.74
C PHE A 173 -14.10 5.11 -5.16
N TYR A 174 -14.82 5.73 -6.10
CA TYR A 174 -14.96 5.43 -7.51
C TYR A 174 -14.75 6.72 -8.30
N ALA A 175 -13.85 6.74 -9.29
CA ALA A 175 -13.73 7.90 -10.18
C ALA A 175 -14.13 7.48 -11.60
N SER A 176 -15.44 7.42 -11.84
CA SER A 176 -16.08 7.32 -13.18
C SER A 176 -15.58 6.19 -14.10
N ASP A 177 -16.00 6.21 -15.37
CA ASP A 177 -15.61 5.28 -16.44
C ASP A 177 -14.10 5.27 -16.76
N ILE A 178 -13.26 5.93 -15.95
CA ILE A 178 -11.82 6.12 -16.19
C ILE A 178 -10.97 5.54 -15.05
N ASN A 179 -11.49 5.36 -13.84
CA ASN A 179 -10.72 4.90 -12.68
C ASN A 179 -11.42 3.77 -11.92
N THR A 180 -10.68 2.70 -11.63
CA THR A 180 -11.18 1.58 -10.83
C THR A 180 -11.36 2.01 -9.37
N GLY A 181 -12.38 1.47 -8.71
CA GLY A 181 -12.66 1.80 -7.31
C GLY A 181 -11.57 1.31 -6.35
N MET A 182 -11.43 1.97 -5.20
CA MET A 182 -10.59 1.49 -4.10
C MET A 182 -11.39 0.52 -3.22
N ALA A 183 -10.88 -0.69 -3.01
CA ALA A 183 -11.50 -1.66 -2.10
C ALA A 183 -11.51 -1.14 -0.65
N PHE A 184 -12.52 -1.55 0.13
CA PHE A 184 -12.69 -1.07 1.51
C PHE A 184 -11.46 -1.34 2.38
N HIS A 185 -10.95 -2.56 2.34
CA HIS A 185 -9.79 -2.95 3.14
C HIS A 185 -8.49 -2.29 2.61
N THR A 186 -8.37 -1.99 1.30
CA THR A 186 -7.28 -1.16 0.78
C THR A 186 -7.27 0.23 1.42
N ALA A 187 -8.44 0.87 1.52
CA ALA A 187 -8.57 2.18 2.14
C ALA A 187 -8.18 2.15 3.63
N PHE A 188 -8.64 1.13 4.35
CA PHE A 188 -8.28 0.91 5.75
C PHE A 188 -6.77 0.70 5.94
N LEU A 189 -6.15 -0.16 5.11
CA LEU A 189 -4.71 -0.41 5.18
C LEU A 189 -3.88 0.84 4.86
N PHE A 190 -4.31 1.69 3.93
CA PHE A 190 -3.64 2.97 3.69
C PHE A 190 -3.70 3.94 4.86
N VAL A 191 -4.80 3.98 5.60
CA VAL A 191 -4.86 4.76 6.85
C VAL A 191 -3.84 4.23 7.85
N LEU A 192 -3.76 2.91 8.03
CA LEU A 192 -2.81 2.30 8.96
C LEU A 192 -1.36 2.54 8.55
N VAL A 193 -1.01 2.30 7.29
CA VAL A 193 0.35 2.54 6.76
C VAL A 193 0.71 4.02 6.88
N GLY A 194 -0.21 4.93 6.56
CA GLY A 194 -0.02 6.36 6.73
C GLY A 194 0.28 6.74 8.18
N ALA A 195 -0.49 6.23 9.13
CA ALA A 195 -0.28 6.46 10.56
C ALA A 195 1.10 5.95 11.03
N ALA A 196 1.50 4.74 10.62
CA ALA A 196 2.78 4.15 11.02
C ALA A 196 4.00 4.83 10.37
N ILE A 197 3.89 5.33 9.13
CA ILE A 197 4.96 6.15 8.53
C ILE A 197 5.11 7.47 9.30
N GLY A 198 4.00 8.00 9.84
CA GLY A 198 4.01 9.23 10.65
C GLY A 198 4.86 9.11 11.92
N THR A 199 5.03 7.91 12.48
CA THR A 199 5.84 7.67 13.68
C THR A 199 7.34 7.48 13.39
N CYS A 200 7.77 7.54 12.11
CA CYS A 200 9.20 7.48 11.78
C CYS A 200 9.99 8.70 12.29
N ASP A 201 9.35 9.86 12.46
CA ASP A 201 9.98 11.09 13.00
C ASP A 201 10.36 10.91 14.48
N SER A 202 9.40 10.50 15.30
CA SER A 202 9.54 10.37 16.76
C SER A 202 10.53 9.26 17.17
N SER A 203 10.57 8.16 16.41
CA SER A 203 11.53 7.07 16.59
C SER A 203 12.98 7.55 16.43
N ARG A 204 13.30 8.27 15.35
CA ARG A 204 14.68 8.72 15.08
C ARG A 204 15.18 9.75 16.09
N ALA A 205 14.35 10.70 16.51
CA ALA A 205 14.72 11.67 17.53
C ALA A 205 15.10 11.03 18.88
N SER A 206 14.48 9.89 19.22
CA SER A 206 14.82 9.14 20.45
C SER A 206 16.13 8.36 20.35
N SER A 207 16.55 7.98 19.13
CA SER A 207 17.77 7.22 18.87
C SER A 207 19.05 8.07 18.87
N GLU A 208 18.96 9.35 18.49
CA GLU A 208 20.11 10.27 18.52
C GLU A 208 20.48 10.74 19.93
N LEU A 209 19.60 10.52 20.92
CA LEU A 209 19.80 10.88 22.32
C LEU A 209 20.41 9.74 23.17
N ARG A 210 20.68 8.57 22.59
CA ARG A 210 21.26 7.39 23.26
C ARG A 210 22.64 7.07 22.72
#